data_AF-A0A9P0J3A4-F1
#
_entry.id   AF-A0A9P0J3A4-F1
#
_cell.length_a   1.000
_cell.length_b   1.000
_cell.length_c   1.000
_cell.angle_alpha   90.00
_cell.angle_beta   90.00
_cell.angle_gamma   90.00
#
_symmetry.space_group_name_H-M   'P 1'
#
loop_
_entity.id
_entity.type
_entity.pdbx_description
1 polymer ?
#
loop_
_entity_poly.entity_id
_entity_poly.type
_entity_poly.pdbx_seq_one_letter_code
_entity_poly.pdbx_strand_id
1 'polypeptide(L)'
;MLSDDSLENIKIRNDYAQYLRIMLRAGILHGIFSNSPPTTLMPFPEAMGKLVASKVTSLPPMGPINVYMKHWSPDGRAYVAIKPIPGKGVLTYLSVTPITDGQHN
;
A
#
# COMPACT_ATOMS: atom_id res chain seq x y z
N MET A 1 6.50 -46.54 14.98
CA MET A 1 5.39 -46.05 14.15
C MET A 1 5.64 -44.59 13.86
N LEU A 2 5.70 -44.19 12.60
CA LEU A 2 5.70 -42.77 12.24
C LEU A 2 4.40 -42.18 12.77
N SER A 3 4.45 -41.06 13.51
CA SER A 3 3.24 -40.39 13.96
C SER A 3 2.36 -40.07 12.75
N ASP A 4 1.05 -40.27 12.85
CA ASP A 4 0.12 -39.98 11.74
C ASP A 4 0.23 -38.52 11.26
N ASP A 5 0.55 -37.60 12.18
CA ASP A 5 0.90 -36.21 11.86
C ASP A 5 2.07 -36.10 10.88
N SER A 6 3.03 -37.02 10.88
CA SER A 6 4.13 -37.01 9.92
C SER A 6 3.70 -37.50 8.54
N LEU A 7 2.79 -38.48 8.45
CA LEU A 7 2.36 -39.03 7.17
C LEU A 7 1.52 -38.00 6.40
N GLU A 8 0.60 -37.32 7.08
CA GLU A 8 -0.23 -36.29 6.46
C GLU A 8 0.61 -35.08 6.00
N ASN A 9 1.56 -34.66 6.83
CA ASN A 9 2.52 -33.62 6.44
C ASN A 9 3.39 -34.04 5.24
N ILE A 10 3.76 -35.31 5.14
CA ILE A 10 4.50 -35.84 3.97
C ILE A 10 3.63 -35.79 2.71
N LYS A 11 2.34 -36.15 2.81
CA LYS A 11 1.41 -36.04 1.67
C LYS A 11 1.26 -34.60 1.20
N ILE A 12 1.00 -33.66 2.13
CA ILE A 12 0.85 -32.23 1.82
C ILE A 12 2.11 -31.68 1.10
N ARG A 13 3.31 -32.07 1.57
CA ARG A 13 4.57 -31.67 0.91
C ARG A 13 4.69 -32.25 -0.50
N ASN A 14 4.32 -33.51 -0.69
CA ASN A 14 4.36 -34.16 -1.99
C ASN A 14 3.37 -33.51 -2.97
N ASP A 15 2.15 -33.23 -2.53
CA ASP A 15 1.13 -32.57 -3.34
C ASP A 15 1.56 -31.16 -3.74
N TYR A 16 2.12 -30.40 -2.80
CA TYR A 16 2.67 -29.08 -3.09
C TYR A 16 3.84 -29.12 -4.08
N ALA A 17 4.75 -30.10 -3.94
CA ALA A 17 5.86 -30.28 -4.88
C ALA A 17 5.37 -30.66 -6.29
N GLN A 18 4.32 -31.49 -6.39
CA GLN A 18 3.68 -31.81 -7.68
C GLN A 18 3.00 -30.59 -8.28
N TYR A 19 2.27 -29.82 -7.48
CA TYR A 19 1.63 -28.58 -7.91
C TYR A 19 2.65 -27.58 -8.48
N LEU A 20 3.77 -27.35 -7.78
CA LEU A 20 4.87 -26.51 -8.27
C LEU A 20 5.46 -27.04 -9.58
N ARG A 21 5.65 -28.36 -9.71
CA ARG A 21 6.17 -28.97 -10.93
C ARG A 21 5.24 -28.75 -12.13
N ILE A 22 3.93 -28.84 -11.91
CA ILE A 22 2.91 -28.57 -12.94
C ILE A 22 2.99 -27.10 -13.37
N MET A 23 3.05 -26.17 -12.41
CA MET A 23 3.16 -24.73 -12.69
C MET A 23 4.43 -24.37 -13.47
N LEU A 24 5.58 -24.91 -13.07
CA LEU A 24 6.86 -24.68 -13.76
C LEU A 24 6.83 -25.21 -15.20
N ARG A 25 6.20 -26.37 -15.43
CA ARG A 25 6.04 -26.94 -16.78
C ARG A 25 5.07 -26.15 -17.65
N ALA A 26 4.02 -25.57 -17.05
CA ALA A 26 3.08 -24.71 -17.75
C ALA A 26 3.68 -23.33 -18.08
N GLY A 27 4.84 -22.97 -17.49
CA GLY A 27 5.49 -21.67 -17.69
C GLY A 27 4.75 -20.50 -17.03
N ILE A 28 3.74 -20.78 -16.19
CA ILE A 28 2.90 -19.78 -15.53
C ILE A 28 2.81 -20.14 -14.05
N LEU A 29 3.28 -19.24 -13.18
CA LEU A 29 3.08 -19.33 -11.75
C LEU A 29 1.72 -18.70 -11.42
N HIS A 30 0.68 -19.54 -11.27
CA HIS A 30 -0.59 -19.06 -10.73
C HIS A 30 -0.38 -18.62 -9.27
N GLY A 31 -0.72 -17.36 -8.96
CA GLY A 31 -0.73 -16.88 -7.59
C GLY A 31 -1.78 -17.61 -6.75
N ILE A 32 -1.76 -17.40 -5.43
CA ILE A 32 -2.81 -17.87 -4.50
C ILE A 32 -4.19 -17.24 -4.76
N PHE A 33 -4.29 -16.33 -5.73
CA PHE A 33 -5.49 -15.61 -6.10
C PHE A 33 -6.11 -16.26 -7.32
N SER A 34 -7.39 -16.64 -7.22
CA SER A 34 -8.15 -17.24 -8.33
C SER A 34 -8.29 -16.30 -9.54
N ASN A 35 -8.12 -15.00 -9.32
CA ASN A 35 -8.15 -13.98 -10.35
C ASN A 35 -6.79 -13.30 -10.42
N SER A 36 -6.31 -13.04 -11.63
CA SER A 36 -5.14 -12.18 -11.83
C SER A 36 -5.37 -10.83 -11.14
N PRO A 37 -4.37 -10.27 -10.44
CA PRO A 37 -4.50 -8.95 -9.86
C PRO A 37 -4.83 -7.93 -10.97
N PRO A 38 -5.62 -6.89 -10.68
CA PRO A 38 -5.94 -5.85 -11.66
C PRO A 38 -4.66 -5.26 -12.26
N THR A 39 -4.59 -5.18 -13.59
CA THR A 39 -3.42 -4.64 -14.32
C THR A 39 -3.21 -3.15 -14.10
N THR A 40 -4.26 -2.41 -13.72
CA THR A 40 -4.19 -0.99 -13.38
C THR A 40 -4.59 -0.82 -11.92
N LEU A 41 -3.60 -0.58 -11.07
CA LEU A 41 -3.83 -0.29 -9.66
C LEU A 41 -4.00 1.21 -9.46
N MET A 42 -5.15 1.58 -8.92
CA MET A 42 -5.40 2.92 -8.40
C MET A 42 -4.45 3.23 -7.24
N PRO A 43 -3.87 4.44 -7.15
CA PRO A 43 -3.09 4.85 -5.99
C PRO A 43 -3.91 4.72 -4.70
N PHE A 44 -3.29 4.17 -3.65
CA PHE A 44 -3.97 3.89 -2.38
C PHE A 44 -4.84 5.05 -1.83
N PRO A 45 -4.39 6.33 -1.83
CA PRO A 45 -5.22 7.41 -1.29
C PRO A 45 -6.50 7.67 -2.10
N GLU A 46 -6.49 7.36 -3.40
CA GLU A 46 -7.67 7.48 -4.26
C GLU A 46 -8.64 6.33 -3.98
N ALA A 47 -8.12 5.10 -3.84
CA ALA A 47 -8.92 3.93 -3.52
C ALA A 47 -9.61 4.07 -2.16
N MET A 48 -8.85 4.52 -1.15
CA MET A 48 -9.37 4.82 0.17
C MET A 48 -10.40 5.95 0.13
N GLY A 49 -10.12 7.02 -0.62
CA GLY A 49 -11.06 8.13 -0.80
C GLY A 49 -12.39 7.68 -1.39
N LYS A 50 -12.36 6.86 -2.44
CA LYS A 50 -13.57 6.30 -3.06
C LYS A 50 -14.33 5.38 -2.10
N LEU A 51 -13.64 4.57 -1.31
CA LEU A 51 -14.25 3.71 -0.30
C LEU A 51 -14.93 4.51 0.82
N VAL A 52 -14.33 5.63 1.24
CA VAL A 52 -14.94 6.50 2.27
C VAL A 52 -16.13 7.26 1.69
N ALA A 53 -16.01 7.81 0.49
CA ALA A 53 -17.09 8.51 -0.20
C ALA A 53 -18.29 7.59 -0.51
N SER A 54 -18.07 6.31 -0.78
CA SER A 54 -19.17 5.34 -0.96
C SER A 54 -19.95 5.06 0.33
N LYS A 55 -19.32 5.24 1.50
CA LYS A 55 -19.96 5.08 2.82
C LYS A 55 -20.57 6.37 3.34
N VAL A 56 -20.08 7.53 2.92
CA VAL A 56 -20.52 8.85 3.39
C VAL A 56 -20.97 9.68 2.20
N THR A 57 -22.26 9.61 1.88
CA THR A 57 -22.88 10.25 0.70
C THR A 57 -22.86 11.78 0.72
N SER A 58 -22.58 12.40 1.87
CA SER A 58 -22.40 13.85 1.99
C SER A 58 -21.02 14.34 1.49
N LEU A 59 -20.07 13.43 1.29
CA LEU A 59 -18.75 13.78 0.75
C LEU A 59 -18.81 13.89 -0.77
N PRO A 60 -18.08 14.86 -1.36
CA PRO A 60 -17.97 14.95 -2.81
C PRO A 60 -17.28 13.71 -3.39
N PRO A 61 -17.57 13.34 -4.65
CA PRO A 61 -16.89 12.25 -5.32
C PRO A 61 -15.39 12.52 -5.36
N MET A 62 -14.59 11.52 -4.95
CA MET A 62 -13.14 11.62 -4.96
C MET A 62 -12.62 11.56 -6.41
N GLY A 63 -12.08 12.69 -6.87
CA GLY A 63 -11.36 12.81 -8.14
C GLY A 63 -9.91 12.31 -8.05
N PRO A 64 -9.15 12.37 -9.17
CA PRO A 64 -7.75 11.99 -9.18
C PRO A 64 -6.97 12.77 -8.11
N ILE A 65 -6.02 12.10 -7.45
CA ILE A 65 -5.20 12.76 -6.42
C ILE A 65 -4.47 13.92 -7.07
N ASN A 66 -4.85 15.14 -6.68
CA ASN A 66 -4.14 16.33 -7.11
C ASN A 66 -2.79 16.37 -6.39
N VAL A 67 -1.72 16.64 -7.14
CA VAL A 67 -0.34 16.57 -6.65
C VAL A 67 -0.15 17.64 -5.57
N TYR A 68 0.28 17.23 -4.38
CA TYR A 68 0.66 18.16 -3.33
C TYR A 68 1.98 18.82 -3.72
N MET A 69 2.07 20.14 -3.61
CA MET A 69 3.38 20.79 -3.62
C MET A 69 4.05 20.44 -2.31
N LYS A 70 5.17 19.71 -2.35
CA LYS A 70 5.91 19.31 -1.16
C LYS A 70 7.36 19.81 -1.24
N HIS A 71 7.87 20.29 -0.12
CA HIS A 71 9.25 20.73 0.00
C HIS A 71 9.80 20.34 1.37
N TRP A 72 11.03 19.85 1.37
CA TRP A 72 11.84 19.72 2.58
C TRP A 72 12.76 20.92 2.65
N SER A 73 13.01 21.44 3.86
CA SER A 73 14.11 22.37 4.04
C SER A 73 15.45 21.69 3.70
N PRO A 74 16.46 22.44 3.27
CA PRO A 74 17.77 21.88 2.90
C PRO A 74 18.43 21.07 4.03
N ASP A 75 18.14 21.41 5.29
CA ASP A 75 18.64 20.73 6.48
C ASP A 75 17.79 19.50 6.90
N GLY A 76 16.70 19.21 6.18
CA GLY A 76 15.79 18.10 6.45
C GLY A 76 14.93 18.26 7.71
N ARG A 77 14.95 19.43 8.36
CA ARG A 77 14.28 19.65 9.66
C ARG A 77 12.84 20.16 9.52
N ALA A 78 12.48 20.68 8.36
CA ALA A 78 11.14 21.15 8.08
C ALA A 78 10.60 20.48 6.82
N TYR A 79 9.31 20.14 6.88
CA TYR A 79 8.56 19.63 5.76
C TYR A 79 7.28 20.45 5.60
N VAL A 80 7.05 20.95 4.39
CA VAL A 80 5.81 21.62 4.02
C VAL A 80 5.14 20.87 2.88
N ALA A 81 3.85 20.62 3.00
CA ALA A 81 2.99 20.13 1.93
C ALA A 81 1.76 21.04 1.79
N ILE A 82 1.51 21.53 0.58
CA ILE A 82 0.41 22.44 0.27
C ILE A 82 -0.50 21.77 -0.76
N LYS A 83 -1.80 21.74 -0.47
CA LYS A 83 -2.85 21.32 -1.39
C LYS A 83 -3.83 22.48 -1.62
N PRO A 84 -3.97 22.98 -2.86
CA PRO A 84 -5.02 23.93 -3.15
C PRO A 84 -6.40 23.28 -2.99
N ILE A 85 -7.31 24.00 -2.34
CA ILE A 85 -8.75 23.67 -2.25
C ILE A 85 -9.49 24.70 -3.12
N PRO A 86 -9.96 24.31 -4.33
CA PRO A 86 -10.62 25.23 -5.24
C PRO A 86 -11.74 26.02 -4.56
N GLY A 87 -11.68 27.35 -4.66
CA GLY A 87 -12.66 28.28 -4.08
C GLY A 87 -12.67 28.39 -2.55
N LYS A 88 -11.79 27.67 -1.84
CA LYS A 88 -11.75 27.65 -0.36
C LYS A 88 -10.37 27.92 0.26
N GLY A 89 -9.31 28.03 -0.54
CA GLY A 89 -7.96 28.35 -0.09
C GLY A 89 -6.98 27.19 -0.26
N VAL A 90 -6.16 26.91 0.76
CA VAL A 90 -5.17 25.82 0.73
C VAL A 90 -5.20 25.01 2.03
N LEU A 91 -5.02 23.69 1.94
CA LEU A 91 -4.66 22.84 3.06
C LEU A 91 -3.14 22.79 3.14
N THR A 92 -2.59 23.25 4.26
CA THR A 92 -1.15 23.25 4.51
C THR A 92 -0.83 22.32 5.67
N TYR A 93 0.06 21.36 5.41
CA TYR A 93 0.68 20.56 6.45
C TYR A 93 2.12 21.04 6.63
N LEU A 94 2.48 21.40 7.86
CA LEU A 94 3.82 21.83 8.24
C LEU A 94 4.29 20.94 9.39
N SER A 95 5.46 20.33 9.22
CA SER A 95 6.17 19.64 10.29
C SER A 95 7.53 20.30 10.47
N VAL A 96 7.90 20.59 11.71
CA VAL A 96 9.20 21.15 12.08
C VAL A 96 9.76 20.33 13.22
N THR A 97 10.98 19.84 13.06
CA THR A 97 11.75 19.22 14.14
C THR A 97 12.39 20.34 14.97
N PRO A 98 12.01 20.52 16.25
CA PRO A 98 12.60 21.54 17.09
C PRO A 98 14.08 21.23 17.35
N ILE A 99 14.88 22.29 17.47
CA ILE A 99 16.27 22.17 17.90
C ILE A 99 16.25 21.99 19.41
N THR A 100 16.65 20.81 19.89
CA THR A 100 16.99 20.65 21.29
C THR A 100 18.41 21.17 21.45
N ASP A 101 18.56 22.38 22.02
CA ASP A 101 19.87 22.88 22.45
C ASP A 101 20.44 21.91 23.49
N GLY A 102 21.31 21.00 23.08
CA GLY A 102 21.87 20.01 24.01
C GLY A 102 22.60 18.79 23.45
N GLN A 103 22.79 18.63 22.14
CA GLN A 103 23.62 17.54 21.59
C GLN A 103 24.65 18.10 20.59
N HIS A 104 25.61 18.84 21.12
CA HIS A 104 26.98 18.78 20.61
C HIS A 104 27.63 17.56 21.25
N ASN A 105 27.86 16.51 20.45
CA ASN A 105 28.88 15.49 20.69
C ASN A 105 29.57 15.22 19.35
#